data_AF-A0A8C7AS92-F1
#
_entry.id   AF-A0A8C7AS92-F1
#
_cell.length_a   1.000
_cell.length_b   1.000
_cell.length_c   1.000
_cell.angle_alpha   90.00
_cell.angle_beta   90.00
_cell.angle_gamma   90.00
#
_symmetry.space_group_name_H-M   'P 1'
#
loop_
_entity.id
_entity.type
_entity.pdbx_description
1 polymer ?
#
loop_
_entity_poly.entity_id
_entity_poly.type
_entity_poly.pdbx_seq_one_letter_code
_entity_poly.pdbx_strand_id
1 'polypeptide(L)'
;RVLQWGPGGQPPYKVRYTGNYLTVETRGGLVLSWDRRTSVFVRLTQDYKGRVCGLCGNFDDKAVNDFTTRSQSVAGSALEFGNSWKFSPSCPDAPAPRDPCTANPYRKSWAQKQCSIINSATFAACHPQVDPGKYYEACVGDACACDSGGDCECFCTAVADGAGSKGCALSRPPPRAALFCDYYNPEGQCEWHYQPCGAPCMRTCRNPGGRCLHDLPGLEGEGPQCPQARPRHPHL
;
A
#
# COMPACT_ATOMS: atom_id res chain seq x y z
N ARG A 1 15.91 9.77 -17.16
CA ARG A 1 15.15 10.98 -17.57
C ARG A 1 14.65 11.63 -16.28
N VAL A 2 15.14 12.82 -15.92
CA VAL A 2 14.67 13.55 -14.71
C VAL A 2 13.32 14.20 -15.03
N LEU A 3 12.39 14.23 -14.07
CA LEU A 3 11.11 14.93 -14.22
C LEU A 3 11.39 16.43 -14.43
N GLN A 4 11.16 16.93 -15.64
CA GLN A 4 11.34 18.34 -16.00
C GLN A 4 10.03 19.09 -15.84
N TRP A 5 10.09 20.34 -15.37
CA TRP A 5 8.92 21.21 -15.24
C TRP A 5 8.20 21.39 -16.58
N GLY A 6 6.87 21.43 -16.55
CA GLY A 6 6.07 21.70 -17.74
C GLY A 6 6.22 23.15 -18.21
N PRO A 7 5.92 23.46 -19.48
CA PRO A 7 5.81 24.84 -19.94
C PRO A 7 4.82 25.60 -19.06
N GLY A 8 5.23 26.74 -18.50
CA GLY A 8 4.41 27.55 -17.59
C GLY A 8 4.61 27.28 -16.08
N GLY A 9 5.69 26.59 -15.69
CA GLY A 9 6.05 26.44 -14.26
C GLY A 9 5.13 25.52 -13.47
N GLN A 10 4.31 24.70 -14.15
CA GLN A 10 3.53 23.67 -13.46
C GLN A 10 4.41 22.44 -13.16
N PRO A 11 4.29 21.87 -11.95
CA PRO A 11 5.02 20.65 -11.61
C PRO A 11 4.63 19.52 -12.57
N PRO A 12 5.57 18.67 -13.00
CA PRO A 12 5.32 17.60 -13.98
C PRO A 12 4.56 16.40 -13.43
N TYR A 13 3.94 16.58 -12.27
CA TYR A 13 3.22 15.57 -11.52
C TYR A 13 1.95 16.18 -10.91
N LYS A 14 0.99 15.31 -10.59
CA LYS A 14 -0.21 15.65 -9.84
C LYS A 14 -0.19 14.90 -8.51
N VAL A 15 -0.55 15.57 -7.44
CA VAL A 15 -0.71 14.96 -6.11
C VAL A 15 -2.19 14.86 -5.79
N ARG A 16 -2.62 13.71 -5.31
CA ARG A 16 -3.99 13.42 -4.87
C ARG A 16 -3.98 12.83 -3.48
N TYR A 17 -5.01 13.15 -2.72
CA TYR A 17 -5.30 12.54 -1.43
C TYR A 17 -6.58 11.73 -1.62
N THR A 18 -6.53 10.43 -1.35
CA THR A 18 -7.67 9.53 -1.54
C THR A 18 -7.68 8.51 -0.42
N GLY A 19 -8.73 8.56 0.41
CA GLY A 19 -8.79 7.78 1.65
C GLY A 19 -7.55 8.04 2.51
N ASN A 20 -6.86 6.97 2.88
CA ASN A 20 -5.67 7.04 3.71
C ASN A 20 -4.38 7.40 2.96
N TYR A 21 -4.44 7.46 1.62
CA TYR A 21 -3.26 7.50 0.77
C TYR A 21 -2.99 8.88 0.17
N LEU A 22 -1.69 9.20 0.05
CA LEU A 22 -1.16 10.23 -0.83
C LEU A 22 -0.68 9.55 -2.11
N THR A 23 -1.19 9.99 -3.27
CA THR A 23 -0.78 9.46 -4.57
C THR A 23 -0.15 10.55 -5.44
N VAL A 24 1.04 10.30 -5.96
CA VAL A 24 1.77 11.14 -6.92
C VAL A 24 1.73 10.49 -8.29
N GLU A 25 1.09 11.14 -9.26
CA GLU A 25 1.00 10.71 -10.65
C GLU A 25 1.91 11.55 -11.53
N THR A 26 2.77 10.91 -12.33
CA THR A 26 3.60 11.60 -13.32
C THR A 26 3.09 11.34 -14.74
N ARG A 27 3.30 12.31 -15.65
CA ARG A 27 3.02 12.11 -17.09
C ARG A 27 3.90 11.03 -17.72
N GLY A 28 5.02 10.69 -17.08
CA GLY A 28 5.94 9.68 -17.56
C GLY A 28 5.47 8.24 -17.34
N GLY A 29 4.34 8.01 -16.67
CA GLY A 29 3.85 6.64 -16.41
C GLY A 29 4.29 6.05 -15.06
N LEU A 30 4.89 6.86 -14.18
CA LEU A 30 5.16 6.47 -12.79
C LEU A 30 4.04 6.99 -11.88
N VAL A 31 3.54 6.10 -11.02
CA VAL A 31 2.62 6.41 -9.93
C VAL A 31 3.18 5.89 -8.61
N LEU A 32 3.24 6.77 -7.60
CA LEU A 32 3.61 6.44 -6.23
C LEU A 32 2.38 6.61 -5.33
N SER A 33 1.97 5.58 -4.59
CA SER A 33 0.95 5.68 -3.55
C SER A 33 1.55 5.34 -2.20
N TRP A 34 1.39 6.23 -1.22
CA TRP A 34 1.91 6.07 0.14
C TRP A 34 0.78 6.19 1.15
N ASP A 35 0.70 5.25 2.08
CA ASP A 35 -0.30 5.19 3.16
C ASP A 35 -0.09 6.23 4.28
N ARG A 36 0.95 7.06 4.16
CA ARG A 36 1.40 8.04 5.17
C ARG A 36 2.00 7.40 6.42
N ARG A 37 2.31 6.11 6.35
CA ARG A 37 3.01 5.32 7.38
C ARG A 37 4.18 4.60 6.70
N THR A 38 4.05 3.31 6.46
CA THR A 38 5.16 2.43 6.05
C THR A 38 4.97 1.83 4.66
N SER A 39 3.73 1.76 4.15
CA SER A 39 3.45 1.06 2.89
C SER A 39 3.53 2.01 1.70
N VAL A 40 4.41 1.67 0.76
CA VAL A 40 4.65 2.42 -0.48
C VAL A 40 4.42 1.51 -1.68
N PHE A 41 3.51 1.90 -2.56
CA PHE A 41 3.21 1.21 -3.81
C PHE A 41 3.76 2.01 -4.99
N VAL A 42 4.63 1.38 -5.78
CA VAL A 42 5.16 1.94 -7.02
C VAL A 42 4.51 1.21 -8.19
N ARG A 43 3.83 1.95 -9.08
CA ARG A 43 3.29 1.43 -10.34
C ARG A 43 4.00 2.11 -11.51
N LEU A 44 4.41 1.31 -12.48
CA LEU A 44 5.09 1.76 -13.68
C LEU A 44 4.32 1.29 -14.91
N THR A 45 4.24 2.13 -15.94
CA THR A 45 3.76 1.72 -17.26
C THR A 45 4.74 0.75 -17.91
N GLN A 46 4.23 0.01 -18.90
CA GLN A 46 5.00 -1.02 -19.62
C GLN A 46 6.24 -0.45 -20.36
N ASP A 47 6.31 0.86 -20.60
CA ASP A 47 7.46 1.54 -21.20
C ASP A 47 8.76 1.40 -20.37
N TYR A 48 8.62 1.09 -19.07
CA TYR A 48 9.72 0.85 -18.14
C TYR A 48 10.16 -0.62 -18.06
N LYS A 49 9.48 -1.53 -18.76
CA LYS A 49 9.75 -2.97 -18.69
C LYS A 49 11.20 -3.27 -19.08
N GLY A 50 11.95 -3.94 -18.21
CA GLY A 50 13.37 -4.25 -18.38
C GLY A 50 14.30 -3.03 -18.42
N ARG A 51 13.84 -1.83 -18.02
CA ARG A 51 14.62 -0.57 -18.03
C ARG A 51 14.83 0.00 -16.64
N VAL A 52 14.37 -0.70 -15.61
CA VAL A 52 14.53 -0.32 -14.21
C VAL A 52 15.43 -1.31 -13.51
N CYS A 53 15.92 -0.92 -12.35
CA CYS A 53 16.71 -1.74 -11.46
C CYS A 53 16.56 -1.19 -10.04
N GLY A 54 16.91 -2.01 -9.05
CA GLY A 54 16.81 -1.65 -7.64
C GLY A 54 16.16 -2.76 -6.82
N LEU A 55 15.75 -2.41 -5.61
CA LEU A 55 15.13 -3.37 -4.66
C LEU A 55 13.80 -3.95 -5.16
N CYS A 56 13.13 -3.29 -6.11
CA CYS A 56 11.89 -3.77 -6.73
C CYS A 56 12.12 -4.60 -8.00
N GLY A 57 13.36 -5.06 -8.24
CA GLY A 57 13.72 -5.86 -9.41
C GLY A 57 13.92 -5.04 -10.68
N ASN A 58 13.85 -5.72 -11.83
CA ASN A 58 14.10 -5.12 -13.15
C ASN A 58 12.83 -4.98 -14.03
N PHE A 59 11.69 -5.48 -13.54
CA PHE A 59 10.40 -5.44 -14.21
C PHE A 59 10.45 -6.04 -15.62
N ASP A 60 10.98 -7.27 -15.80
CA ASP A 60 11.06 -7.97 -17.08
C ASP A 60 10.11 -9.20 -17.22
N ASP A 61 9.21 -9.38 -16.26
CA ASP A 61 8.33 -10.54 -16.03
C ASP A 61 9.03 -11.84 -15.58
N LYS A 62 10.32 -11.80 -15.20
CA LYS A 62 11.07 -12.97 -14.75
C LYS A 62 11.58 -12.82 -13.32
N ALA A 63 10.77 -13.27 -12.36
CA ALA A 63 11.13 -13.22 -10.93
C ALA A 63 12.48 -13.88 -10.57
N VAL A 64 12.98 -14.80 -11.39
CA VAL A 64 14.25 -15.53 -11.16
C VAL A 64 15.49 -14.64 -11.19
N ASN A 65 15.43 -13.46 -11.81
CA ASN A 65 16.57 -12.55 -11.93
C ASN A 65 16.37 -11.22 -11.17
N ASP A 66 15.29 -11.08 -10.41
CA ASP A 66 14.99 -9.83 -9.71
C ASP A 66 16.04 -9.49 -8.63
N PHE A 67 16.76 -10.48 -8.12
CA PHE A 67 17.91 -10.27 -7.22
C PHE A 67 19.20 -9.89 -7.96
N THR A 68 19.07 -9.06 -9.01
CA THR A 68 20.24 -8.49 -9.71
C THR A 68 20.86 -7.36 -8.90
N THR A 69 22.13 -7.50 -8.55
CA THR A 69 22.91 -6.53 -7.79
C THR A 69 23.24 -5.28 -8.61
N ARG A 70 23.74 -4.24 -7.93
CA ARG A 70 24.26 -3.02 -8.59
C ARG A 70 25.41 -3.31 -9.58
N SER A 71 26.15 -4.41 -9.40
CA SER A 71 27.20 -4.88 -10.31
C SER A 71 26.70 -5.80 -11.43
N GLN A 72 25.38 -5.90 -11.62
CA GLN A 72 24.72 -6.70 -12.67
C GLN A 72 24.91 -8.22 -12.54
N SER A 73 25.23 -8.72 -11.35
CA SER A 73 25.24 -10.14 -11.03
C SER A 73 23.95 -10.55 -10.33
N VAL A 74 23.44 -11.76 -10.57
CA VAL A 74 22.31 -12.30 -9.80
C VAL A 74 22.83 -12.84 -8.47
N ALA A 75 22.37 -12.27 -7.37
CA ALA A 75 22.76 -12.65 -6.01
C ALA A 75 22.15 -14.00 -5.61
N GLY A 76 22.84 -14.73 -4.74
CA GLY A 76 22.35 -16.00 -4.20
C GLY A 76 21.38 -15.84 -3.03
N SER A 77 21.29 -14.65 -2.45
CA SER A 77 20.45 -14.37 -1.29
C SER A 77 19.86 -12.95 -1.30
N ALA A 78 18.72 -12.78 -0.64
CA ALA A 78 18.09 -11.46 -0.45
C ALA A 78 18.99 -10.49 0.35
N LEU A 79 19.82 -11.02 1.27
CA LEU A 79 20.73 -10.22 2.08
C LEU A 79 21.85 -9.60 1.24
N GLU A 80 22.51 -10.42 0.42
CA GLU A 80 23.52 -9.97 -0.53
C GLU A 80 22.93 -8.94 -1.50
N PHE A 81 21.76 -9.26 -2.07
CA PHE A 81 21.03 -8.37 -2.96
C PHE A 81 20.73 -7.01 -2.31
N GLY A 82 20.13 -7.00 -1.13
CA GLY A 82 19.76 -5.79 -0.41
C GLY A 82 20.96 -4.90 -0.07
N ASN A 83 22.04 -5.50 0.44
CA ASN A 83 23.27 -4.79 0.76
C ASN A 83 23.96 -4.18 -0.47
N SER A 84 23.83 -4.80 -1.65
CA SER A 84 24.39 -4.26 -2.91
C SER A 84 23.73 -2.95 -3.37
N TRP A 85 22.49 -2.68 -2.91
CA TRP A 85 21.71 -1.51 -3.32
C TRP A 85 21.85 -0.32 -2.38
N LYS A 86 22.61 -0.42 -1.29
CA LYS A 86 22.86 0.70 -0.37
C LYS A 86 23.34 1.96 -1.11
N PHE A 87 22.80 3.11 -0.71
CA PHE A 87 23.16 4.38 -1.34
C PHE A 87 24.58 4.81 -0.98
N SER A 88 24.91 4.77 0.32
CA SER A 88 26.24 5.13 0.81
C SER A 88 27.05 3.87 1.15
N PRO A 89 28.33 3.80 0.76
CA PRO A 89 29.21 2.72 1.17
C PRO A 89 29.51 2.76 2.68
N SER A 90 29.32 3.90 3.35
CA SER A 90 29.50 4.04 4.79
C SER A 90 28.41 3.37 5.62
N CYS A 91 27.27 3.02 5.00
CA CYS A 91 26.24 2.26 5.70
C CYS A 91 26.75 0.84 5.96
N PRO A 92 26.65 0.35 7.20
CA PRO A 92 27.01 -1.03 7.51
C PRO A 92 26.08 -1.97 6.75
N ASP A 93 26.60 -3.15 6.41
CA ASP A 93 25.79 -4.19 5.84
C ASP A 93 24.75 -4.67 6.86
N ALA A 94 23.53 -4.93 6.38
CA ALA A 94 22.50 -5.51 7.21
C ALA A 94 22.96 -6.87 7.74
N PRO A 95 22.64 -7.21 9.01
CA PRO A 95 22.89 -8.54 9.53
C PRO A 95 21.95 -9.55 8.86
N ALA A 96 22.27 -10.84 9.00
CA ALA A 96 21.37 -11.90 8.55
C ALA A 96 19.99 -11.75 9.20
N PRO A 97 18.89 -11.86 8.44
CA PRO A 97 17.55 -11.78 8.99
C PRO A 97 17.37 -12.81 10.09
N ARG A 98 16.88 -12.37 11.24
CA ARG A 98 16.55 -13.23 12.38
C ARG A 98 15.03 -13.31 12.49
N ASP A 99 14.50 -14.50 12.71
CA ASP A 99 13.06 -14.68 12.93
C ASP A 99 12.61 -13.86 14.16
N PRO A 100 11.75 -12.83 13.99
CA PRO A 100 11.30 -11.99 15.08
C PRO A 100 10.57 -12.78 16.16
N CYS A 101 9.85 -13.85 15.81
CA CYS A 101 9.15 -14.68 16.78
C CYS A 101 10.10 -15.59 17.58
N THR A 102 11.31 -15.85 17.08
CA THR A 102 12.37 -16.52 17.84
C THR A 102 13.08 -15.54 18.78
N ALA A 103 13.23 -14.28 18.36
CA ALA A 103 13.76 -13.22 19.22
C ALA A 103 12.78 -12.85 20.36
N ASN A 104 11.48 -12.82 20.05
CA ASN A 104 10.39 -12.42 20.96
C ASN A 104 9.37 -13.56 21.15
N PRO A 105 9.75 -14.70 21.77
CA PRO A 105 8.90 -15.90 21.84
C PRO A 105 7.60 -15.68 22.62
N TYR A 106 7.59 -14.76 23.58
CA TYR A 106 6.41 -14.41 24.37
C TYR A 106 5.28 -13.78 23.53
N ARG A 107 5.60 -13.21 22.35
CA ARG A 107 4.62 -12.61 21.43
C ARG A 107 4.02 -13.60 20.43
N LYS A 108 4.69 -14.72 20.21
CA LYS A 108 4.36 -15.67 19.12
C LYS A 108 2.92 -16.17 19.18
N SER A 109 2.45 -16.58 20.35
CA SER A 109 1.07 -17.11 20.52
C SER A 109 0.01 -16.04 20.26
N TRP A 110 0.24 -14.81 20.70
CA TRP A 110 -0.63 -13.68 20.42
C TRP A 110 -0.65 -13.35 18.93
N ALA A 111 0.52 -13.23 18.30
CA ALA A 111 0.67 -12.94 16.87
C ALA A 111 -0.06 -13.96 15.99
N GLN A 112 0.17 -15.27 16.21
CA GLN A 112 -0.51 -16.35 15.49
C GLN A 112 -2.03 -16.28 15.65
N LYS A 113 -2.52 -16.00 16.86
CA LYS A 113 -3.95 -15.89 17.13
C LYS A 113 -4.57 -14.71 16.37
N GLN A 114 -3.96 -13.53 16.41
CA GLN A 114 -4.51 -12.36 15.72
C GLN A 114 -4.44 -12.51 14.20
N CYS A 115 -3.30 -12.94 13.66
CA CYS A 115 -3.09 -13.11 12.23
C CYS A 115 -3.93 -14.24 11.61
N SER A 116 -4.47 -15.16 12.42
CA SER A 116 -5.36 -16.24 11.95
C SER A 116 -6.61 -15.74 11.20
N ILE A 117 -6.99 -14.47 11.36
CA ILE A 117 -8.07 -13.84 10.60
C ILE A 117 -7.85 -13.95 9.08
N ILE A 118 -6.59 -13.90 8.61
CA ILE A 118 -6.22 -14.01 7.19
C ILE A 118 -6.66 -15.37 6.62
N ASN A 119 -6.65 -16.42 7.44
CA ASN A 119 -7.07 -17.78 7.07
C ASN A 119 -8.55 -18.06 7.39
N SER A 120 -9.27 -17.09 7.98
CA SER A 120 -10.67 -17.26 8.37
C SER A 120 -11.62 -17.07 7.19
N ALA A 121 -12.90 -17.41 7.41
CA ALA A 121 -13.98 -17.17 6.45
C ALA A 121 -14.09 -15.70 5.98
N THR A 122 -13.61 -14.75 6.79
CA THR A 122 -13.55 -13.31 6.48
C THR A 122 -12.81 -13.04 5.16
N PHE A 123 -11.76 -13.82 4.86
CA PHE A 123 -10.95 -13.70 3.64
C PHE A 123 -11.19 -14.84 2.65
N ALA A 124 -12.21 -15.69 2.84
CA ALA A 124 -12.43 -16.86 1.97
C ALA A 124 -12.63 -16.49 0.50
N ALA A 125 -13.23 -15.33 0.21
CA ALA A 125 -13.40 -14.82 -1.15
C ALA A 125 -12.05 -14.44 -1.82
N CYS A 126 -11.01 -14.18 -1.03
CA CYS A 126 -9.67 -13.80 -1.47
C CYS A 126 -8.75 -14.97 -1.74
N HIS A 127 -8.91 -16.06 -1.00
CA HIS A 127 -8.00 -17.22 -1.07
C HIS A 127 -7.79 -17.78 -2.49
N PRO A 128 -8.78 -17.76 -3.40
CA PRO A 128 -8.56 -18.17 -4.79
C PRO A 128 -7.71 -17.21 -5.63
N GLN A 129 -7.67 -15.92 -5.25
CA GLN A 129 -6.96 -14.87 -6.00
C GLN A 129 -5.56 -14.61 -5.45
N VAL A 130 -5.37 -14.84 -4.15
CA VAL A 130 -4.19 -14.45 -3.39
C VAL A 130 -3.84 -15.54 -2.39
N ASP A 131 -2.58 -15.95 -2.38
CA ASP A 131 -2.06 -16.95 -1.45
C ASP A 131 -2.06 -16.40 -0.01
N PRO A 132 -2.90 -16.90 0.90
CA PRO A 132 -3.02 -16.38 2.26
C PRO A 132 -1.79 -16.71 3.12
N GLY A 133 -1.00 -17.72 2.76
CA GLY A 133 0.17 -18.15 3.54
C GLY A 133 1.20 -17.05 3.69
N LYS A 134 1.53 -16.37 2.58
CA LYS A 134 2.52 -15.27 2.56
C LYS A 134 2.12 -14.10 3.45
N TYR A 135 0.84 -13.72 3.44
CA TYR A 135 0.33 -12.63 4.26
C TYR A 135 0.23 -13.02 5.73
N TYR A 136 -0.15 -14.27 6.02
CA TYR A 136 -0.16 -14.80 7.38
C TYR A 136 1.24 -14.80 8.00
N GLU A 137 2.25 -15.29 7.27
CA GLU A 137 3.64 -15.32 7.74
C GLU A 137 4.19 -13.90 7.96
N ALA A 138 3.94 -12.98 7.04
CA ALA A 138 4.31 -11.57 7.19
C ALA A 138 3.65 -10.93 8.42
N CYS A 139 2.34 -11.10 8.58
CA CYS A 139 1.59 -10.61 9.74
C CYS A 139 2.16 -11.13 11.07
N VAL A 140 2.47 -12.44 11.14
CA VAL A 140 3.04 -13.05 12.36
C VAL A 140 4.44 -12.49 12.64
N GLY A 141 5.27 -12.34 11.61
CA GLY A 141 6.60 -11.74 11.71
C GLY A 141 6.54 -10.31 12.27
N ASP A 142 5.70 -9.46 11.68
CA ASP A 142 5.55 -8.05 12.08
C ASP A 142 4.97 -7.93 13.51
N ALA A 143 3.96 -8.73 13.83
CA ALA A 143 3.34 -8.76 15.15
C ALA A 143 4.29 -9.24 16.26
N CYS A 144 5.26 -10.11 15.93
CA CYS A 144 6.35 -10.52 16.83
C CYS A 144 7.46 -9.45 16.94
N ALA A 145 7.73 -8.70 15.88
CA ALA A 145 8.77 -7.67 15.84
C ALA A 145 8.37 -6.38 16.56
N CYS A 146 7.09 -6.00 16.55
CA CYS A 146 6.61 -4.78 17.20
C CYS A 146 6.51 -4.96 18.73
N ASP A 147 7.61 -4.77 19.46
CA ASP A 147 7.73 -5.01 20.90
C ASP A 147 7.73 -3.74 21.79
N SER A 148 7.73 -2.56 21.17
CA SER A 148 7.87 -1.24 21.82
C SER A 148 6.57 -0.44 21.95
N GLY A 149 5.42 -1.08 21.69
CA GLY A 149 4.08 -0.46 21.67
C GLY A 149 3.66 -0.07 20.26
N GLY A 150 2.35 -0.16 19.95
CA GLY A 150 1.82 0.00 18.60
C GLY A 150 1.47 -1.32 17.90
N ASP A 151 1.38 -2.43 18.65
CA ASP A 151 1.11 -3.78 18.16
C ASP A 151 -0.15 -3.91 17.29
N CYS A 152 -1.16 -3.08 17.57
CA CYS A 152 -2.37 -3.01 16.74
C CYS A 152 -2.11 -2.33 15.38
N GLU A 153 -1.16 -1.41 15.29
CA GLU A 153 -0.82 -0.70 14.05
C GLU A 153 -0.08 -1.62 13.08
N CYS A 154 0.94 -2.34 13.54
CA CYS A 154 1.68 -3.31 12.71
C CYS A 154 0.76 -4.43 12.19
N PHE A 155 -0.11 -4.95 13.07
CA PHE A 155 -1.13 -5.93 12.70
C PHE A 155 -2.13 -5.37 11.66
N CYS A 156 -2.66 -4.15 11.90
CA CYS A 156 -3.62 -3.54 10.99
C CYS A 156 -3.01 -3.26 9.60
N THR A 157 -1.76 -2.83 9.50
CA THR A 157 -1.09 -2.60 8.22
C THR A 157 -0.91 -3.91 7.45
N ALA A 158 -0.42 -4.98 8.10
CA ALA A 158 -0.23 -6.28 7.45
C ALA A 158 -1.55 -6.89 6.97
N VAL A 159 -2.63 -6.74 7.75
CA VAL A 159 -3.97 -7.22 7.37
C VAL A 159 -4.57 -6.35 6.26
N ALA A 160 -4.35 -5.04 6.29
CA ALA A 160 -4.80 -4.11 5.25
C ALA A 160 -4.09 -4.36 3.92
N ASP A 161 -2.79 -4.69 3.92
CA ASP A 161 -2.06 -5.06 2.70
C ASP A 161 -2.61 -6.36 2.07
N GLY A 162 -3.05 -7.31 2.89
CA GLY A 162 -3.77 -8.51 2.44
C GLY A 162 -5.15 -8.19 1.85
N ALA A 163 -5.91 -7.30 2.50
CA ALA A 163 -7.24 -6.89 2.04
C ALA A 163 -7.21 -5.98 0.80
N GLY A 164 -6.20 -5.13 0.65
CA GLY A 164 -6.01 -4.22 -0.48
C GLY A 164 -5.49 -4.90 -1.76
N SER A 165 -5.18 -6.20 -1.68
CA SER A 165 -4.79 -7.01 -2.83
C SER A 165 -5.98 -7.21 -3.81
N LYS A 166 -5.68 -7.58 -5.06
CA LYS A 166 -6.67 -7.59 -6.16
C LYS A 166 -7.94 -8.37 -5.77
N GLY A 167 -9.09 -7.70 -5.84
CA GLY A 167 -10.41 -8.32 -5.67
C GLY A 167 -10.84 -8.58 -4.22
N CYS A 168 -10.04 -8.16 -3.23
CA CYS A 168 -10.19 -8.52 -1.82
C CYS A 168 -10.94 -7.51 -0.95
N ALA A 169 -11.99 -6.90 -1.51
CA ALA A 169 -12.84 -5.98 -0.77
C ALA A 169 -13.54 -6.70 0.41
N LEU A 170 -12.97 -6.57 1.61
CA LEU A 170 -13.63 -7.01 2.84
C LEU A 170 -14.95 -6.25 2.96
N SER A 171 -16.08 -6.95 2.87
CA SER A 171 -17.41 -6.33 2.84
C SER A 171 -17.83 -5.69 4.17
N ARG A 172 -16.98 -5.71 5.19
CA ARG A 172 -17.31 -5.20 6.53
C ARG A 172 -16.16 -4.34 7.10
N PRO A 173 -16.42 -3.07 7.45
CA PRO A 173 -15.47 -2.24 8.18
C PRO A 173 -15.12 -2.86 9.55
N PRO A 174 -13.89 -2.73 10.06
CA PRO A 174 -13.63 -3.00 11.46
C PRO A 174 -14.53 -2.11 12.34
N PRO A 175 -15.06 -2.60 13.48
CA PRO A 175 -16.03 -1.88 14.31
C PRO A 175 -15.57 -0.48 14.76
N ARG A 176 -14.26 -0.25 14.85
CA ARG A 176 -13.68 1.04 15.20
C ARG A 176 -13.84 2.10 14.11
N ALA A 177 -13.83 1.71 12.82
CA ALA A 177 -13.99 2.65 11.70
C ALA A 177 -15.43 3.21 11.62
N ALA A 178 -16.43 2.40 11.96
CA ALA A 178 -17.82 2.84 12.02
C ALA A 178 -18.08 3.87 13.13
N LEU A 179 -17.36 3.76 14.26
CA LEU A 179 -17.58 4.61 15.44
C LEU A 179 -17.20 6.09 15.23
N PHE A 180 -16.30 6.38 14.28
CA PHE A 180 -15.88 7.76 13.99
C PHE A 180 -16.79 8.44 12.97
N CYS A 181 -17.35 7.73 11.98
CA CYS A 181 -18.17 8.34 10.93
C CYS A 181 -19.49 8.93 11.46
N ASP A 182 -20.17 8.24 12.37
CA ASP A 182 -21.49 8.66 12.88
C ASP A 182 -21.43 9.99 13.68
N TYR A 183 -20.29 10.31 14.28
CA TYR A 183 -20.09 11.57 15.02
C TYR A 183 -19.83 12.79 14.11
N TYR A 184 -19.28 12.58 12.91
CA TYR A 184 -18.85 13.65 11.99
C TYR A 184 -19.81 13.92 10.83
N ASN A 185 -20.97 13.24 10.77
CA ASN A 185 -21.93 13.35 9.67
C ASN A 185 -23.19 14.15 10.05
N PRO A 186 -23.15 15.50 10.04
CA PRO A 186 -24.36 16.30 10.17
C PRO A 186 -25.26 16.14 8.94
N GLU A 187 -26.58 16.11 9.17
CA GLU A 187 -27.59 15.90 8.11
C GLU A 187 -27.52 16.98 7.00
N GLY A 188 -27.65 16.56 5.74
CA GLY A 188 -27.80 17.45 4.57
C GLY A 188 -26.52 17.82 3.81
N GLN A 189 -25.37 17.23 4.16
CA GLN A 189 -24.10 17.37 3.42
C GLN A 189 -23.64 16.01 2.88
N CYS A 190 -22.46 15.97 2.24
CA CYS A 190 -21.84 14.68 1.93
C CYS A 190 -21.45 13.99 3.24
N GLU A 191 -21.94 12.78 3.44
CA GLU A 191 -21.63 11.97 4.61
C GLU A 191 -20.33 11.21 4.39
N TRP A 192 -19.46 11.16 5.37
CA TRP A 192 -18.23 10.39 5.32
C TRP A 192 -18.50 8.97 5.78
N HIS A 193 -18.17 8.01 4.91
CA HIS A 193 -18.29 6.59 5.21
C HIS A 193 -16.92 5.95 4.98
N TYR A 194 -16.57 5.00 5.85
CA TYR A 194 -15.38 4.17 5.61
C TYR A 194 -15.63 3.27 4.40
N GLN A 195 -14.72 3.35 3.43
CA GLN A 195 -14.78 2.54 2.22
C GLN A 195 -13.56 1.59 2.22
N PRO A 196 -13.77 0.26 2.36
CA PRO A 196 -12.68 -0.71 2.32
C PRO A 196 -12.01 -0.75 0.93
N CYS A 197 -12.79 -0.43 -0.12
CA CYS A 197 -12.30 -0.20 -1.47
C CYS A 197 -13.00 1.04 -2.00
N GLY A 198 -12.36 2.21 -1.87
CA GLY A 198 -12.92 3.48 -2.31
C GLY A 198 -13.19 3.54 -3.81
N ALA A 199 -13.83 4.60 -4.28
CA ALA A 199 -14.10 4.75 -5.72
C ALA A 199 -12.80 5.00 -6.51
N PRO A 200 -12.53 4.24 -7.60
CA PRO A 200 -11.40 4.54 -8.48
C PRO A 200 -11.64 5.90 -9.15
N CYS A 201 -10.66 6.80 -9.01
CA CYS A 201 -10.69 8.14 -9.56
C CYS A 201 -11.96 8.98 -9.23
N MET A 202 -12.19 9.21 -7.94
CA MET A 202 -13.36 9.95 -7.46
C MET A 202 -13.53 11.34 -8.11
N ARG A 203 -14.80 11.70 -8.38
CA ARG A 203 -15.19 13.06 -8.79
C ARG A 203 -15.19 13.96 -7.57
N THR A 204 -14.41 15.04 -7.63
CA THR A 204 -14.31 16.04 -6.56
C THR A 204 -14.39 17.45 -7.16
N CYS A 205 -14.36 18.51 -6.35
CA CYS A 205 -14.24 19.87 -6.86
C CYS A 205 -12.87 20.08 -7.54
N ARG A 206 -11.80 19.45 -7.05
CA ARG A 206 -10.48 19.46 -7.71
C ARG A 206 -10.40 18.52 -8.93
N ASN A 207 -11.28 17.52 -9.03
CA ASN A 207 -11.40 16.63 -10.18
C ASN A 207 -12.86 16.51 -10.68
N PRO A 208 -13.44 17.58 -11.27
CA PRO A 208 -14.86 17.59 -11.66
C PRO A 208 -15.24 16.51 -12.67
N GLY A 209 -14.29 16.18 -13.57
CA GLY A 209 -14.50 15.20 -14.62
C GLY A 209 -14.32 13.74 -14.18
N GLY A 210 -13.81 13.48 -12.98
CA GLY A 210 -13.46 12.12 -12.56
C GLY A 210 -12.39 11.50 -13.46
N ARG A 211 -11.45 12.31 -13.95
CA ARG A 211 -10.41 11.87 -14.90
C ARG A 211 -9.07 11.81 -14.18
N CYS A 212 -8.46 10.64 -14.18
CA CYS A 212 -7.12 10.41 -13.63
C CYS A 212 -6.14 10.25 -14.78
N LEU A 213 -4.85 10.49 -14.49
CA LEU A 213 -3.83 10.34 -15.50
C LEU A 213 -3.63 8.86 -15.84
N HIS A 214 -3.79 8.02 -14.81
CA HIS A 214 -3.71 6.57 -14.87
C HIS A 214 -4.95 5.95 -14.23
N ASP A 215 -5.30 4.74 -14.64
CA ASP A 215 -6.33 3.94 -13.98
C ASP A 215 -5.80 3.47 -12.63
N LEU A 216 -6.28 4.12 -11.57
CA LEU A 216 -5.90 3.80 -10.20
C LEU A 216 -6.99 2.95 -9.57
N PRO A 217 -6.63 1.86 -8.86
CA PRO A 217 -7.61 1.09 -8.11
C PRO A 217 -8.21 1.96 -6.99
N GLY A 218 -9.39 1.57 -6.56
CA GLY A 218 -9.99 2.09 -5.34
C GLY A 218 -9.07 1.88 -4.16
N LEU A 219 -8.76 2.94 -3.41
CA LEU A 219 -7.93 2.87 -2.22
C LEU A 219 -8.81 2.89 -0.97
N GLU A 220 -8.36 2.18 0.07
CA GLU A 220 -9.03 2.16 1.36
C GLU A 220 -9.00 3.55 2.02
N GLY A 221 -10.11 3.91 2.63
CA GLY A 221 -10.17 4.99 3.61
C GLY A 221 -11.55 5.62 3.67
N GLU A 222 -11.63 6.76 4.34
CA GLU A 222 -12.87 7.52 4.43
C GLU A 222 -13.13 8.22 3.09
N GLY A 223 -14.34 8.03 2.57
CA GLY A 223 -14.79 8.64 1.32
C GLY A 223 -16.14 9.33 1.53
N PRO A 224 -16.38 10.51 0.90
CA PRO A 224 -17.66 11.18 0.98
C PRO A 224 -18.68 10.47 0.09
N GLN A 225 -19.84 10.15 0.65
CA GLN A 225 -21.05 9.78 -0.06
C GLN A 225 -21.97 10.98 -0.12
N CYS A 226 -22.09 11.55 -1.32
CA CYS A 226 -22.82 12.79 -1.54
C CYS A 226 -24.22 12.53 -2.12
N PRO A 227 -25.26 13.27 -1.70
CA PRO A 227 -26.58 13.19 -2.32
C PRO A 227 -26.54 13.65 -3.78
N GLN A 228 -27.43 13.12 -4.62
CA GLN A 228 -27.45 13.42 -6.06
C GLN A 228 -27.60 14.93 -6.37
N ALA A 229 -28.30 15.67 -5.51
CA ALA A 229 -28.46 17.13 -5.64
C ALA A 229 -27.15 17.92 -5.43
N ARG A 230 -26.17 17.34 -4.72
CA ARG A 230 -24.85 17.94 -4.48
C ARG A 230 -23.77 16.85 -4.59
N PRO A 231 -23.45 16.35 -5.79
CA PRO A 231 -22.68 15.13 -5.98
C PRO A 231 -21.17 15.28 -5.72
N ARG A 232 -20.73 16.39 -5.13
CA ARG A 232 -19.31 16.76 -4.96
C ARG A 232 -19.07 17.37 -3.59
N HIS A 233 -18.02 16.90 -2.91
CA HIS A 233 -17.60 17.45 -1.63
C HIS A 233 -16.84 18.79 -1.85
N PRO A 234 -17.19 19.89 -1.16
CA PRO A 234 -16.64 21.22 -1.43
C PRO A 234 -15.12 21.35 -1.21
N HIS A 235 -14.59 20.59 -0.26
CA HIS A 235 -13.19 20.70 0.20
C HIS A 235 -12.23 19.64 -0.40
N LEU A 236 -12.72 18.76 -1.29
CA LEU A 236 -11.95 17.77 -2.05
C LEU A 236 -11.95 18.13 -3.53
#